data_AF-A0A523JHD4-F1
#
_entry.id   AF-A0A523JHD4-F1
#
_cell.length_a   1.000
_cell.length_b   1.000
_cell.length_c   1.000
_cell.angle_alpha   90.00
_cell.angle_beta   90.00
_cell.angle_gamma   90.00
#
_symmetry.space_group_name_H-M   'P 1'
#
loop_
_entity.id
_entity.type
_entity.pdbx_description
1 polymer ?
#
loop_
_entity_poly.entity_id
_entity_poly.type
_entity_poly.pdbx_seq_one_letter_code
_entity_poly.pdbx_strand_id
1 'polypeptide(L)'
;MAYLKPIEISKNIALKFDKKMEGAASFFIRHWGKSKFMIQMSKKAQVMGLENLFNKGPKAFLYFFLFYLIRDTILYIIIPIFFAKVTT
;
A
#
# COMPACT_ATOMS: atom_id res chain seq x y z
N MET A 1 26.57 19.08 33.36
CA MET A 1 25.39 18.21 33.15
C MET A 1 25.06 18.19 31.65
N ALA A 2 25.75 17.37 30.84
CA ALA A 2 25.64 17.47 29.38
C ALA A 2 26.11 16.22 28.61
N TYR A 3 25.56 15.02 28.87
CA TYR A 3 25.91 13.82 28.06
C TYR A 3 24.75 12.83 27.85
N LEU A 4 23.52 13.32 27.60
CA LEU A 4 22.38 12.45 27.22
C LEU A 4 21.70 12.86 25.90
N LYS A 5 22.40 13.55 24.99
CA LYS A 5 21.82 13.96 23.69
C LYS A 5 21.58 12.83 22.66
N PRO A 6 22.46 11.82 22.47
CA PRO A 6 22.32 10.91 21.32
C PRO A 6 21.18 9.89 21.47
N ILE A 7 20.95 9.37 22.69
CA ILE A 7 19.86 8.41 22.96
C ILE A 7 18.48 9.07 22.82
N GLU A 8 18.32 10.30 23.31
CA GLU A 8 17.05 11.01 23.25
C GLU A 8 16.70 11.42 21.80
N ILE A 9 17.70 11.76 20.98
CA ILE A 9 17.52 11.99 19.54
C ILE A 9 17.06 10.71 18.83
N SER A 10 17.72 9.57 19.10
CA SER A 10 17.35 8.28 18.50
C SER A 10 15.92 7.85 18.87
N LYS A 11 15.53 8.02 20.14
CA LYS A 11 14.17 7.73 20.62
C LYS A 11 13.13 8.61 19.94
N ASN A 12 13.41 9.91 19.77
CA ASN A 12 12.50 10.83 19.08
C ASN A 12 12.36 10.51 17.58
N ILE A 13 13.42 10.03 16.93
CA ILE A 13 13.37 9.57 15.52
C ILE A 13 12.52 8.30 15.42
N ALA A 14 12.74 7.32 16.29
CA ALA A 14 11.96 6.09 16.34
C ALA A 14 10.45 6.37 16.56
N LEU A 15 10.11 7.25 17.51
CA LEU A 15 8.72 7.65 17.78
C LEU A 15 8.06 8.37 16.60
N LYS A 16 8.81 9.19 15.85
CA LYS A 16 8.29 9.82 14.62
C LYS A 16 8.07 8.81 13.50
N PHE A 17 8.93 7.81 13.39
CA PHE A 17 8.79 6.73 12.42
C PHE A 17 7.59 5.84 12.73
N ASP A 18 7.41 5.48 14.01
CA ASP A 18 6.29 4.68 14.50
C ASP A 18 4.94 5.35 14.20
N LYS A 19 4.79 6.64 14.56
CA LYS A 19 3.59 7.42 14.21
C LYS A 19 3.33 7.51 12.71
N LYS A 20 4.39 7.56 11.89
CA LYS A 20 4.28 7.57 10.42
C LYS A 20 3.82 6.21 9.89
N MET A 21 4.33 5.11 10.45
CA MET A 21 3.93 3.75 10.12
C MET A 21 2.48 3.47 10.53
N GLU A 22 2.07 3.87 11.73
CA GLU A 22 0.68 3.76 12.18
C GLU A 22 -0.29 4.49 11.25
N GLY A 23 0.03 5.73 10.87
CA GLY A 23 -0.79 6.50 9.92
C GLY A 23 -0.88 5.83 8.55
N ALA A 24 0.21 5.21 8.08
CA ALA A 24 0.22 4.45 6.82
C ALA A 24 -0.58 3.15 6.91
N ALA A 25 -0.46 2.41 8.01
CA ALA A 25 -1.18 1.16 8.26
C ALA A 25 -2.68 1.39 8.41
N SER A 26 -3.07 2.40 9.20
CA SER A 26 -4.47 2.81 9.36
C SER A 26 -5.08 3.23 8.01
N PHE A 27 -4.33 4.00 7.21
CA PHE A 27 -4.75 4.35 5.86
C PHE A 27 -4.93 3.12 4.95
N PHE A 28 -3.99 2.17 5.02
CA PHE A 28 -4.00 0.95 4.22
C PHE A 28 -5.21 0.07 4.54
N ILE A 29 -5.52 -0.15 5.83
CA ILE A 29 -6.69 -0.92 6.28
C ILE A 29 -7.98 -0.23 5.82
N ARG A 30 -8.10 1.09 6.07
CA ARG A 30 -9.29 1.87 5.70
C ARG A 30 -9.56 1.87 4.19
N HIS A 31 -8.53 1.70 3.36
CA HIS A 31 -8.64 1.66 1.90
C HIS A 31 -8.49 0.25 1.32
N TRP A 32 -8.71 -0.80 2.12
CA TRP A 32 -8.69 -2.20 1.66
C TRP A 32 -7.39 -2.58 0.95
N GLY A 33 -6.28 -2.15 1.52
CA GLY A 33 -4.93 -2.37 1.00
C GLY A 33 -4.53 -1.46 -0.17
N LYS A 34 -5.36 -0.50 -0.58
CA LYS A 34 -4.99 0.41 -1.67
C LYS A 34 -4.09 1.54 -1.17
N SER A 35 -2.94 1.71 -1.80
CA SER A 35 -2.06 2.87 -1.55
C SER A 35 -2.64 4.16 -2.14
N LYS A 36 -2.14 5.32 -1.70
CA LYS A 36 -2.53 6.64 -2.27
C LYS A 36 -2.29 6.72 -3.78
N PHE A 37 -1.19 6.11 -4.25
CA PHE A 37 -0.90 5.99 -5.68
C PHE A 37 -1.98 5.18 -6.40
N MET A 38 -2.35 4.03 -5.85
CA MET A 38 -3.39 3.17 -6.43
C MET A 38 -4.72 3.87 -6.53
N ILE A 39 -5.11 4.64 -5.52
CA ILE A 39 -6.37 5.40 -5.53
C ILE A 39 -6.35 6.46 -6.64
N GLN A 40 -5.28 7.24 -6.76
CA GLN A 40 -5.16 8.27 -7.79
C GLN A 40 -5.10 7.69 -9.20
N MET A 41 -4.35 6.61 -9.40
CA MET A 41 -4.28 5.92 -10.68
C MET A 41 -5.62 5.28 -11.05
N SER A 42 -6.36 4.72 -10.08
CA SER A 42 -7.71 4.19 -10.34
C SER A 42 -8.66 5.29 -10.81
N LYS A 43 -8.62 6.47 -10.16
CA LYS A 43 -9.41 7.64 -10.60
C LYS A 43 -9.01 8.10 -12.00
N LYS A 44 -7.70 8.16 -12.29
CA LYS A 44 -7.18 8.51 -13.62
C LYS A 44 -7.59 7.51 -14.69
N ALA A 45 -7.57 6.20 -14.37
CA ALA A 45 -8.02 5.14 -15.25
C ALA A 45 -9.51 5.28 -15.59
N GLN A 46 -10.35 5.63 -14.60
CA GLN A 46 -11.79 5.83 -14.80
C GLN A 46 -12.09 7.03 -15.72
N VAL A 47 -11.32 8.11 -15.60
CA VAL A 47 -11.57 9.34 -16.38
C VAL A 47 -10.97 9.27 -17.78
N MET A 48 -9.75 8.75 -17.93
CA MET A 48 -9.02 8.79 -19.20
C MET A 48 -9.08 7.46 -19.97
N GLY A 49 -9.49 6.36 -19.34
CA GLY A 49 -9.37 5.02 -19.90
C GLY A 49 -7.98 4.41 -19.68
N LEU A 50 -7.90 3.08 -19.80
CA LEU A 50 -6.69 2.30 -19.56
C LEU A 50 -5.59 2.60 -20.59
N GLU A 51 -5.98 2.76 -21.86
CA GLU A 51 -5.09 2.97 -23.00
C GLU A 51 -4.34 4.31 -22.88
N ASN A 52 -5.08 5.39 -22.61
CA ASN A 52 -4.50 6.72 -22.42
C ASN A 52 -3.64 6.80 -21.14
N LEU A 53 -3.97 5.99 -20.12
CA LEU A 53 -3.15 5.89 -18.91
C LEU A 53 -1.81 5.19 -19.19
N PHE A 54 -1.82 4.13 -19.99
CA PHE A 54 -0.61 3.47 -20.47
C PHE A 54 0.26 4.42 -21.30
N ASN A 55 -0.35 5.15 -22.24
CA ASN A 55 0.36 6.11 -23.09
C ASN A 55 1.02 7.26 -22.30
N LYS A 56 0.39 7.70 -21.19
CA LYS A 56 0.97 8.75 -20.32
C LYS A 56 2.11 8.26 -19.43
N GLY A 57 2.15 6.97 -19.10
CA GLY A 57 3.06 6.47 -18.08
C GLY A 57 3.10 4.96 -18.03
N PRO A 58 3.79 4.29 -18.97
CA PRO A 58 3.75 2.83 -19.08
C PRO A 58 4.37 2.14 -17.86
N LYS A 59 5.42 2.72 -17.26
CA LYS A 59 6.00 2.19 -16.01
C LYS A 59 5.01 2.27 -14.84
N ALA A 60 4.37 3.43 -14.65
CA ALA A 60 3.38 3.63 -13.59
C ALA A 60 2.14 2.74 -13.80
N PHE A 61 1.75 2.55 -15.06
CA PHE A 61 0.70 1.62 -15.44
C PHE A 61 1.04 0.18 -15.08
N LEU A 62 2.28 -0.28 -15.37
CA LEU A 62 2.72 -1.63 -15.02
C LEU A 62 2.65 -1.86 -13.50
N TYR A 63 3.12 -0.91 -12.69
CA TYR A 63 2.99 -0.99 -11.23
C TYR A 63 1.54 -1.03 -10.76
N PHE A 64 0.68 -0.20 -11.38
CA PHE A 64 -0.75 -0.19 -11.10
C PHE A 64 -1.40 -1.55 -11.44
N PHE A 65 -1.08 -2.10 -12.61
CA PHE A 65 -1.60 -3.37 -13.08
C PHE A 65 -1.13 -4.54 -12.20
N LEU A 66 0.17 -4.62 -11.92
CA LEU A 66 0.75 -5.68 -11.10
C LEU A 66 0.18 -5.67 -9.67
N PHE A 67 -0.07 -4.48 -9.11
CA PHE A 67 -0.72 -4.37 -7.81
C PHE A 67 -2.15 -4.97 -7.83
N TYR A 68 -2.94 -4.66 -8.86
CA TYR A 68 -4.30 -5.22 -8.99
C TYR A 68 -4.25 -6.73 -9.18
N LEU A 69 -3.29 -7.24 -9.95
CA LEU A 69 -3.09 -8.68 -10.12
C LEU A 69 -2.80 -9.38 -8.79
N ILE A 70 -1.83 -8.88 -8.02
CA ILE A 70 -1.49 -9.45 -6.70
C ILE A 70 -2.68 -9.39 -5.74
N ARG A 71 -3.39 -8.25 -5.69
CA ARG A 71 -4.58 -8.11 -4.84
C ARG A 71 -5.63 -9.14 -5.21
N ASP A 72 -5.92 -9.31 -6.49
CA ASP A 72 -6.95 -10.24 -6.96
C ASP A 72 -6.52 -11.70 -6.74
N THR A 73 -5.23 -12.02 -6.90
CA THR A 73 -4.66 -13.32 -6.50
C THR A 73 -4.85 -13.58 -5.00
N ILE A 74 -4.57 -12.61 -4.13
CA ILE A 74 -4.78 -12.78 -2.69
C ILE A 74 -6.26 -12.99 -2.38
N LEU A 75 -7.12 -12.13 -2.90
CA LEU A 75 -8.55 -12.13 -2.59
C LEU A 75 -9.28 -13.37 -3.12
N TYR A 76 -8.98 -13.81 -4.34
CA TYR A 76 -9.75 -14.86 -5.02
C TYR A 76 -9.07 -16.22 -5.05
N ILE A 77 -7.76 -16.31 -4.80
CA ILE A 77 -7.04 -17.59 -4.77
C ILE A 77 -6.63 -17.92 -3.35
N ILE A 78 -5.84 -17.04 -2.71
CA ILE A 78 -5.26 -17.35 -1.39
C ILE A 78 -6.33 -17.46 -0.31
N ILE A 79 -7.26 -16.51 -0.25
CA ILE A 79 -8.32 -16.51 0.78
C ILE A 79 -9.20 -17.77 0.69
N PRO A 80 -9.75 -18.17 -0.48
CA PRO A 80 -10.53 -19.40 -0.59
C PRO A 80 -9.75 -20.67 -0.22
N ILE A 81 -8.49 -20.78 -0.65
CA ILE A 81 -7.63 -21.93 -0.29
C ILE A 81 -7.42 -21.97 1.23
N PHE A 82 -7.20 -20.82 1.85
CA PHE A 82 -7.04 -20.72 3.29
C PHE A 82 -8.30 -21.20 4.03
N PHE A 83 -9.48 -20.73 3.62
CA PHE A 83 -10.74 -21.20 4.22
C PHE A 83 -10.97 -22.70 3.99
N ALA A 84 -10.73 -23.21 2.79
CA ALA A 84 -10.88 -24.64 2.49
C ALA A 84 -9.98 -25.51 3.38
N LYS A 85 -8.75 -25.07 3.66
CA LYS A 85 -7.80 -25.76 4.55
C LYS A 85 -8.15 -25.67 6.03
N VAL A 86 -8.86 -24.63 6.46
CA VAL A 86 -9.29 -24.49 7.86
C VAL A 86 -10.55 -25.31 8.14
N THR A 87 -11.40 -25.50 7.12
CA THR A 87 -12.66 -26.25 7.24
C THR A 87 -12.50 -27.77 7.01
N THR A 88 -11.43 -28.20 6.34
CA THR A 88 -11.10 -29.63 6.14
C THR A 88 -10.17 -30.11 7.23
#